data_AF-A0A1W9QKU1-F1
#
_entry.id   AF-A0A1W9QKU1-F1
#
_cell.length_a   1.000
_cell.length_b   1.000
_cell.length_c   1.000
_cell.angle_alpha   90.00
_cell.angle_beta   90.00
_cell.angle_gamma   90.00
#
_symmetry.space_group_name_H-M   'P 1'
#
loop_
_entity.id
_entity.type
_entity.pdbx_description
1 polymer ?
#
loop_
_entity_poly.entity_id
_entity_poly.type
_entity_poly.pdbx_seq_one_letter_code
_entity_poly.pdbx_strand_id
1 'polypeptide(L)'
;MSTIYEPQKEKVISEPGEYLELGQSRGYFALDGKKIKYLATGKKYNFSDPEEKVRAEYYFDLIEKYNYPAKRIDFEIEMPSRTPQFGNARVLKAPFAICVAGNIQNYFRKNSR
;
A
#
# COMPACT_ATOMS: atom_id res chain seq x y z
N MET A 1 -6.23 -37.76 -5.35
CA MET A 1 -4.93 -37.28 -5.90
C MET A 1 -4.43 -36.18 -5.01
N SER A 2 -3.39 -36.41 -4.21
CA SER A 2 -2.73 -35.37 -3.41
C SER A 2 -1.83 -34.55 -4.34
N THR A 3 -2.16 -33.28 -4.55
CA THR A 3 -1.27 -32.36 -5.27
C THR A 3 -0.09 -32.04 -4.36
N ILE A 4 1.07 -32.61 -4.67
CA ILE A 4 2.33 -32.22 -4.05
C ILE A 4 2.65 -30.83 -4.57
N TYR A 5 2.65 -29.84 -3.68
CA TYR A 5 3.04 -28.47 -4.03
C TYR A 5 4.55 -28.41 -4.18
N GLU A 6 5.03 -28.12 -5.38
CA GLU A 6 6.42 -27.71 -5.60
C GLU A 6 6.49 -26.18 -5.55
N PRO A 7 7.22 -25.59 -4.58
CA PRO A 7 7.37 -24.15 -4.52
C PRO A 7 8.15 -23.66 -5.74
N GLN A 8 7.67 -22.58 -6.35
CA GLN A 8 8.44 -21.93 -7.40
C GLN A 8 9.74 -21.38 -6.81
N LYS A 9 10.87 -21.73 -7.43
CA LYS A 9 12.18 -21.17 -7.06
C LYS A 9 12.25 -19.73 -7.55
N GLU A 10 12.50 -18.81 -6.62
CA GLU A 10 12.65 -17.41 -6.97
C GLU A 10 13.91 -17.17 -7.81
N LYS A 11 13.80 -16.27 -8.79
CA LYS A 11 14.96 -15.75 -9.49
C LYS A 11 15.77 -14.87 -8.54
N VAL A 12 16.99 -15.27 -8.26
CA VAL A 12 17.98 -14.46 -7.53
C VAL A 12 18.73 -13.63 -8.57
N ILE A 13 18.70 -12.30 -8.43
CA ILE A 13 19.32 -11.38 -9.38
C ILE A 13 20.78 -11.12 -9.01
N SER A 14 21.08 -11.01 -7.71
CA SER A 14 22.44 -11.00 -7.16
C SER A 14 22.43 -11.37 -5.67
N GLU A 15 23.61 -11.43 -5.06
CA GLU A 15 23.76 -11.57 -3.61
C GLU A 15 23.27 -10.29 -2.90
N PRO A 16 22.68 -10.39 -1.68
CA PRO A 16 22.00 -9.29 -1.00
C PRO A 16 22.87 -8.04 -0.75
N GLY A 17 24.20 -8.18 -0.70
CA GLY A 17 25.12 -7.06 -0.51
C GLY A 17 25.33 -6.15 -1.73
N GLU A 18 25.05 -6.63 -2.95
CA GLU A 18 25.36 -5.89 -4.18
C GLU A 18 24.26 -4.88 -4.58
N TYR A 19 23.04 -5.04 -4.06
CA TYR A 19 21.87 -4.24 -4.47
C TYR A 19 22.01 -2.76 -4.13
N LEU A 20 22.72 -2.42 -3.06
CA LEU A 20 22.90 -1.01 -2.65
C LEU A 20 23.82 -0.24 -3.59
N GLU A 21 24.90 -0.87 -4.06
CA GLU A 21 25.82 -0.25 -5.02
C GLU A 21 25.17 -0.15 -6.40
N LEU A 22 24.50 -1.24 -6.83
CA LEU A 22 23.75 -1.27 -8.08
C LEU A 22 22.63 -0.22 -8.08
N GLY A 23 21.82 -0.16 -7.03
CA GLY A 23 20.72 0.81 -6.91
C GLY A 23 21.19 2.27 -6.93
N GLN A 24 22.36 2.56 -6.35
CA GLN A 24 22.99 3.88 -6.47
C GLN A 24 23.46 4.17 -7.89
N SER A 25 24.14 3.22 -8.55
CA SER A 25 24.63 3.38 -9.92
C SER A 25 23.49 3.59 -10.93
N ARG A 26 22.33 2.94 -10.69
CA ARG A 26 21.11 3.07 -11.50
C ARG A 26 20.30 4.34 -11.19
N GLY A 27 20.64 5.05 -10.12
CA GLY A 27 19.98 6.29 -9.75
C GLY A 27 18.59 6.09 -9.13
N TYR A 28 18.36 4.99 -8.41
CA TYR A 28 17.11 4.77 -7.68
C TYR A 28 17.10 5.48 -6.32
N PHE A 29 18.23 5.43 -5.63
CA PHE A 29 18.44 6.13 -4.38
C PHE A 29 19.89 6.62 -4.25
N ALA A 30 20.11 7.59 -3.38
CA ALA A 30 21.42 8.15 -3.08
C ALA A 30 21.67 8.14 -1.56
N LEU A 31 22.90 7.82 -1.15
CA LEU A 31 23.30 7.86 0.26
C LEU A 31 23.93 9.22 0.60
N ASP A 32 23.24 9.99 1.45
CA ASP A 32 23.73 11.24 2.06
C ASP A 32 24.34 10.90 3.44
N GLY A 33 25.42 10.12 3.47
CA GLY A 33 26.10 9.70 4.69
C GLY A 33 25.28 8.71 5.54
N LYS A 34 24.55 9.22 6.54
CA LYS A 34 23.68 8.40 7.42
C LYS A 34 22.23 8.31 6.94
N LYS A 35 21.88 8.99 5.85
CA LYS A 35 20.53 9.02 5.31
C LYS A 35 20.50 8.47 3.89
N ILE A 36 19.42 7.80 3.54
CA ILE A 36 19.12 7.37 2.18
C ILE A 36 18.04 8.28 1.60
N LYS A 37 18.22 8.74 0.36
CA LYS A 37 17.27 9.55 -0.38
C LYS A 37 16.76 8.75 -1.57
N TYR A 38 15.47 8.48 -1.63
CA TYR A 38 14.83 7.85 -2.79
C TYR A 38 14.56 8.91 -3.85
N LEU A 39 15.12 8.76 -5.05
CA LEU A 39 15.11 9.81 -6.06
C LEU A 39 13.74 9.98 -6.74
N ALA A 40 12.96 8.89 -6.86
CA ALA A 40 11.64 8.94 -7.48
C ALA A 40 10.62 9.74 -6.65
N THR A 41 10.63 9.58 -5.33
CA THR A 41 9.68 10.21 -4.40
C THR A 41 10.26 11.46 -3.73
N GLY A 42 11.59 11.55 -3.64
CA GLY A 42 12.30 12.62 -2.93
C GLY A 42 12.37 12.46 -1.41
N LYS A 43 11.79 11.38 -0.86
CA LYS A 43 11.77 11.09 0.59
C LYS A 43 13.16 10.67 1.10
N LYS A 44 13.43 11.00 2.36
CA LYS A 44 14.71 10.73 3.04
C LYS A 44 14.48 9.99 4.35
N TYR A 45 15.21 8.91 4.56
CA TYR A 45 15.13 8.07 5.76
C TYR A 45 16.52 7.81 6.33
N ASN A 46 16.60 7.36 7.59
CA ASN A 46 17.87 7.07 8.25
C ASN A 46 18.35 5.66 7.86
N PHE A 47 19.52 5.58 7.25
CA PHE A 47 20.11 4.31 6.81
C PHE A 47 20.77 3.52 7.96
N SER A 48 20.87 4.13 9.15
CA SER A 48 21.34 3.41 10.35
C SER A 48 20.34 2.36 10.83
N ASP A 49 19.06 2.50 10.47
CA ASP A 49 18.02 1.56 10.86
C ASP A 49 18.12 0.29 10.00
N PRO A 50 18.15 -0.91 10.59
CA PRO A 50 18.29 -2.15 9.83
C PRO A 50 17.10 -2.40 8.90
N GLU A 51 15.90 -1.94 9.28
CA GLU A 51 14.71 -2.00 8.44
C GLU A 51 14.87 -1.22 7.13
N GLU A 52 15.58 -0.09 7.17
CA GLU A 52 15.78 0.75 5.99
C GLU A 52 16.74 0.10 4.97
N LYS A 53 17.69 -0.71 5.44
CA LYS A 53 18.57 -1.50 4.57
C LYS A 53 17.77 -2.53 3.78
N VAL A 54 16.96 -3.31 4.48
CA VAL A 54 16.08 -4.33 3.88
C VAL A 54 15.08 -3.66 2.93
N ARG A 55 14.54 -2.48 3.30
CA ARG A 55 13.63 -1.71 2.46
C ARG A 55 14.30 -1.25 1.16
N ALA A 56 15.53 -0.76 1.21
CA ALA A 56 16.27 -0.32 0.02
C ALA A 56 16.58 -1.48 -0.95
N GLU A 57 16.98 -2.64 -0.40
CA GLU A 57 17.18 -3.87 -1.17
C GLU A 57 15.88 -4.32 -1.84
N TYR A 58 14.77 -4.35 -1.10
CA TYR A 58 13.48 -4.74 -1.65
C TYR A 58 12.95 -3.74 -2.68
N TYR A 59 13.20 -2.43 -2.48
CA TYR A 59 12.84 -1.40 -3.44
C TYR A 59 13.55 -1.60 -4.79
N PHE A 60 14.83 -1.98 -4.76
CA PHE A 60 15.59 -2.33 -5.96
C PHE A 60 14.95 -3.53 -6.69
N ASP A 61 14.62 -4.58 -5.96
CA ASP A 61 13.96 -5.77 -6.52
C ASP A 61 12.61 -5.43 -7.18
N LEU A 62 11.79 -4.60 -6.54
CA LEU A 62 10.52 -4.14 -7.12
C LEU A 62 10.73 -3.53 -8.50
N ILE A 63 11.80 -2.76 -8.68
CA ILE A 63 12.07 -2.09 -9.96
C ILE A 63 12.70 -3.07 -10.97
N GLU A 64 13.76 -3.80 -10.61
CA GLU A 64 14.51 -4.62 -11.57
C GLU A 64 13.89 -6.00 -11.80
N LYS A 65 13.52 -6.71 -10.72
CA LYS A 65 12.93 -8.06 -10.81
C LYS A 65 11.51 -8.00 -11.32
N TYR A 66 10.73 -7.10 -10.73
CA TYR A 66 9.29 -7.06 -10.91
C TYR A 66 8.84 -5.95 -11.88
N ASN A 67 9.76 -5.14 -12.40
CA ASN A 67 9.49 -4.08 -13.37
C ASN A 67 8.41 -3.08 -12.90
N TYR A 68 8.33 -2.84 -11.58
CA TYR A 68 7.48 -1.77 -11.07
C TYR A 68 8.09 -0.41 -11.41
N PRO A 69 7.32 0.52 -11.98
CA PRO A 69 7.82 1.86 -12.24
C PRO A 69 8.05 2.58 -10.90
N ALA A 70 9.28 3.06 -10.69
CA ALA A 70 9.70 3.73 -9.46
C ALA A 70 8.75 4.86 -9.00
N LYS A 71 8.14 5.59 -9.94
CA LYS A 71 7.16 6.65 -9.68
C LYS A 71 5.85 6.19 -9.03
N ARG A 72 5.52 4.89 -9.09
CA ARG A 72 4.32 4.31 -8.47
C ARG A 72 4.60 3.66 -7.11
N ILE A 73 5.86 3.69 -6.67
CA ILE A 73 6.26 3.17 -5.38
C ILE A 73 6.42 4.37 -4.45
N ASP A 74 5.64 4.38 -3.38
CA ASP A 74 5.66 5.47 -2.41
C ASP A 74 5.50 4.88 -1.01
N PHE A 75 6.07 5.58 -0.03
CA PHE A 75 6.22 5.13 1.35
C PHE A 75 5.28 5.90 2.26
N GLU A 76 4.74 5.26 3.30
CA GLU A 76 3.96 5.93 4.34
C GLU A 76 2.75 6.75 3.81
N ILE A 77 2.06 6.23 2.79
CA ILE A 77 0.83 6.86 2.30
C ILE A 77 -0.30 6.55 3.30
N GLU A 78 -0.97 7.60 3.77
CA GLU A 78 -2.21 7.46 4.54
C GLU A 78 -3.30 6.84 3.67
N MET A 79 -3.81 5.67 4.08
CA MET A 79 -4.93 5.05 3.39
C MET A 79 -6.22 5.81 3.69
N PRO A 80 -7.09 6.04 2.69
CA PRO A 80 -8.38 6.66 2.93
C PRO A 80 -9.22 5.79 3.87
N SER A 81 -10.07 6.45 4.67
CA SER A 81 -11.00 5.74 5.54
C SER A 81 -11.90 4.82 4.71
N ARG A 82 -12.08 3.58 5.20
CA ARG A 82 -12.99 2.59 4.60
C ARG A 82 -14.47 2.91 4.87
N THR A 83 -14.76 3.93 5.68
CA THR A 83 -16.13 4.39 5.91
C THR A 83 -16.61 5.25 4.74
N PRO A 84 -17.79 4.96 4.16
CA PRO A 84 -18.38 5.88 3.21
C PRO A 84 -18.58 7.22 3.90
N GLN A 85 -18.15 8.31 3.25
CA GLN A 85 -18.53 9.64 3.69
C GLN A 85 -20.03 9.75 3.49
N PHE A 86 -20.80 9.67 4.58
CA PHE A 86 -22.24 9.95 4.56
C PHE A 86 -22.44 11.46 4.35
N GLY A 87 -22.09 11.96 3.16
CA GLY A 87 -22.38 13.31 2.73
C GLY A 87 -23.88 13.43 2.49
N ASN A 88 -24.57 14.09 3.42
CA ASN A 88 -25.90 14.70 3.26
C ASN A 88 -26.86 13.92 2.35
N ALA A 89 -27.22 12.68 2.72
CA ALA A 89 -28.31 11.98 2.07
C ALA A 89 -29.61 12.75 2.34
N ARG A 90 -29.99 13.63 1.42
CA ARG A 90 -31.35 14.17 1.33
C ARG A 90 -32.24 12.94 1.23
N VAL A 91 -32.98 12.65 2.29
CA VAL A 91 -33.91 11.52 2.35
C VAL A 91 -34.93 11.71 1.23
N LEU A 92 -34.66 11.14 0.06
CA LEU A 92 -35.64 11.06 -1.01
C LEU A 92 -36.70 10.10 -0.51
N LYS A 93 -37.88 10.65 -0.19
CA LYS A 93 -39.03 9.88 0.24
C LYS A 93 -39.53 9.11 -0.99
N ALA A 94 -39.03 7.90 -1.18
CA ALA A 94 -39.51 7.02 -2.24
C ALA A 94 -40.92 6.51 -1.88
N PRO A 95 -41.90 6.59 -2.80
CA PRO A 95 -43.27 6.16 -2.54
C PRO A 95 -43.44 4.63 -2.41
N PHE A 96 -42.42 3.86 -2.78
CA PHE A 96 -42.40 2.40 -2.64
C PHE A 96 -41.05 1.96 -2.07
N ALA A 97 -40.93 1.92 -0.74
CA ALA A 97 -39.71 1.48 -0.07
C ALA A 97 -39.86 0.04 0.45
N ILE A 98 -39.04 -0.88 -0.08
CA ILE A 98 -38.69 -2.13 0.60
C ILE A 98 -37.59 -1.78 1.60
N CYS A 99 -37.88 -1.97 2.88
CA CYS A 99 -37.00 -1.59 3.99
C CYS A 99 -35.87 -2.62 4.16
N VAL A 100 -34.61 -2.20 4.03
CA VAL A 100 -33.44 -3.01 4.45
C VAL A 100 -33.27 -2.87 5.96
N ALA A 101 -33.05 -4.00 6.64
CA ALA A 101 -33.23 -4.26 8.07
C ALA A 101 -32.28 -3.53 9.05
N GLY A 102 -32.00 -2.24 8.85
CA GLY A 102 -31.01 -1.49 9.63
C GLY A 102 -31.53 -0.50 10.68
N ASN A 103 -32.84 -0.19 10.77
CA ASN A 103 -33.32 0.76 11.79
C ASN A 103 -34.85 0.71 12.05
N ILE A 104 -35.35 -0.47 12.44
CA ILE A 104 -36.80 -0.71 12.64
C ILE A 104 -37.36 0.03 13.88
N GLN A 105 -36.56 0.25 14.94
CA GLN A 105 -37.08 0.81 16.20
C GLN A 105 -37.53 2.27 16.13
N ASN A 106 -36.90 3.11 15.30
CA ASN A 106 -37.30 4.52 15.17
C ASN A 106 -38.49 4.75 14.22
N TYR A 107 -38.80 3.76 13.36
CA TYR A 107 -39.91 3.86 12.42
C TYR A 107 -41.27 3.66 13.11
N PHE A 108 -41.36 2.73 14.07
CA PHE A 108 -42.59 2.49 14.83
C PHE A 108 -42.92 3.59 15.84
N ARG A 109 -41.91 4.24 16.45
CA ARG A 109 -42.13 5.30 17.46
C ARG A 109 -42.72 6.59 16.89
N LYS A 110 -42.49 6.91 15.61
CA LYS A 110 -43.02 8.12 14.97
C LYS A 110 -44.44 7.96 14.40
N ASN A 111 -44.89 6.73 14.17
CA ASN A 111 -46.17 6.43 13.51
C ASN A 111 -47.24 5.83 14.44
N SER A 112 -47.01 5.83 15.76
CA SER A 112 -47.98 5.37 16.77
C SER A 112 -48.71 6.54 17.47
N ARG A 113 -49.16 7.54 16.69
CA ARG A 113 -50.18 8.51 17.11
C ARG A 113 -51.30 8.54 16.10
#